data_AF-A0A5B9QZC5-F1
#
_entry.id   AF-A0A5B9QZC5-F1
#
_cell.length_a   1.000
_cell.length_b   1.000
_cell.length_c   1.000
_cell.angle_alpha   90.00
_cell.angle_beta   90.00
_cell.angle_gamma   90.00
#
_symmetry.space_group_name_H-M   'P 1'
#
loop_
_entity.id
_entity.type
_entity.pdbx_description
1 polymer ?
#
loop_
_entity_poly.entity_id
_entity_poly.type
_entity_poly.pdbx_seq_one_letter_code
_entity_poly.pdbx_strand_id
1 'polypeptide(L)'
;MDARTQHSTGAVWVLLGAFCFGSLLMASLGCTPRVIVHANPSKDDNGIRFYRPKPYLKIEPAEVAVDKTRTELVPSMVKISLAYLPDFSEEYAIDVRTGCGTANVGIKLEDGWNLTEISQDLDSQTDENIEAISGLVKAVGGIVPTAAASDAAADISFTVPSRNVPIGFYESVVGRDGHGCKRLYGFRYVGFLPYAGCPVDMGGHEQACCGDGLQPLYGLTFDNGTMVFQPLDAMATTPIGMAGQSVLPTAAPDLQQLAIELRSALYRDYPAVGEVHVEQVSGRVVVQIGLPEEAAALPVQAAAEQWLLQRIGATDGFEVRMLVGA
;
A
#
# COMPACT_ATOMS: atom_id res chain seq x y z
N MET A 1 42.64 22.34 91.36
CA MET A 1 43.24 22.66 90.04
C MET A 1 42.64 21.68 89.06
N ASP A 2 41.60 22.15 88.39
CA ASP A 2 40.66 21.36 87.58
C ASP A 2 41.27 20.92 86.25
N ALA A 3 41.16 19.62 85.98
CA ALA A 3 41.41 19.03 84.68
C ALA A 3 40.14 18.31 84.25
N ARG A 4 39.33 18.96 83.42
CA ARG A 4 38.29 18.31 82.62
C ARG A 4 37.89 19.22 81.45
N THR A 5 37.28 18.59 80.45
CA THR A 5 36.58 19.16 79.28
C THR A 5 37.42 19.73 78.14
N GLN A 6 37.90 18.85 77.25
CA GLN A 6 38.13 19.22 75.85
C GLN A 6 38.14 18.01 74.88
N HIS A 7 37.04 17.27 74.74
CA HIS A 7 36.89 16.32 73.61
C HIS A 7 35.40 16.00 73.39
N SER A 8 34.73 16.68 72.45
CA SER A 8 33.50 16.19 71.77
C SER A 8 32.87 17.25 70.86
N THR A 9 33.60 17.84 69.91
CA THR A 9 32.98 18.73 68.90
C THR A 9 33.29 18.35 67.44
N GLY A 10 34.24 17.44 67.17
CA GLY A 10 34.63 17.10 65.79
C GLY A 10 33.74 16.08 65.08
N ALA A 11 33.15 15.12 65.80
CA ALA A 11 32.45 13.98 65.19
C ALA A 11 31.05 14.31 64.64
N VAL A 12 30.42 15.39 65.12
CA VAL A 12 29.05 15.77 64.71
C VAL A 12 29.04 16.46 63.34
N TRP A 13 30.11 17.19 62.98
CA TRP A 13 30.18 17.91 61.70
C TRP A 13 30.45 17.00 60.49
N VAL A 14 31.13 15.88 60.68
CA VAL A 14 31.44 14.92 59.59
C VAL A 14 30.20 14.14 59.15
N LEU A 15 29.30 13.81 60.09
CA LEU A 15 28.05 13.09 59.79
C LEU A 15 26.98 13.99 59.14
N LEU A 16 26.92 15.28 59.49
CA LEU A 16 26.02 16.25 58.85
C LEU A 16 26.44 16.59 57.41
N GLY A 17 27.75 16.69 57.14
CA GLY A 17 28.27 16.91 55.78
C GLY A 17 27.95 15.76 54.82
N ALA A 18 28.05 14.51 55.28
CA ALA A 18 27.77 13.34 54.46
C ALA A 18 26.27 13.18 54.12
N PHE A 19 25.36 13.54 55.03
CA PHE A 19 23.92 13.47 54.79
C PHE A 19 23.42 14.52 53.77
N CYS A 20 23.96 15.75 53.81
CA CYS A 20 23.62 16.79 52.83
C CYS A 20 24.17 16.52 51.42
N PHE A 21 25.37 15.93 51.31
CA PHE A 21 25.94 15.58 50.00
C PHE A 21 25.20 14.38 49.36
N GLY A 22 24.75 13.41 50.16
CA GLY A 22 23.95 12.28 49.69
C GLY A 22 22.55 12.66 49.20
N SER A 23 21.86 13.60 49.87
CA SER A 23 20.53 14.05 49.46
C SER A 23 20.54 14.90 48.18
N LEU A 24 21.62 15.66 47.94
CA LEU A 24 21.75 16.52 46.75
C LEU A 24 22.00 15.70 45.47
N LEU A 25 22.68 14.55 45.59
CA LEU A 25 22.99 13.65 44.47
C LEU A 25 21.79 12.81 43.99
N MET A 26 20.78 12.59 44.86
CA MET A 26 19.54 11.88 44.47
C MET A 26 18.49 12.81 43.85
N ALA A 27 18.56 14.12 44.09
CA ALA A 27 17.61 15.09 43.52
C ALA A 27 17.91 15.49 42.07
N SER A 28 19.13 15.24 41.57
CA SER A 28 19.55 15.64 40.22
C SER A 28 19.17 14.65 39.10
N LEU A 29 18.79 13.41 39.44
CA LEU A 29 18.46 12.38 38.44
C LEU A 29 17.01 12.49 37.88
N GLY A 30 16.16 13.31 38.48
CA GLY A 30 14.74 13.44 38.08
C GLY A 30 14.45 14.56 37.07
N CYS A 31 15.42 15.40 36.74
CA CYS A 31 15.20 16.65 36.02
C CYS A 31 15.78 16.68 34.60
N THR A 32 16.23 15.55 34.06
CA THR A 32 16.75 15.51 32.69
C THR A 32 15.61 15.58 31.69
N PRO A 33 15.71 16.41 30.63
CA PRO A 33 14.75 16.39 29.54
C PRO A 33 14.62 14.97 28.98
N ARG A 34 13.38 14.55 28.72
CA ARG A 34 13.09 13.21 28.22
C ARG A 34 11.89 13.25 27.28
N VAL A 35 12.01 12.55 26.15
CA VAL A 35 10.90 12.25 25.25
C VAL A 35 10.53 10.79 25.41
N ILE A 36 9.26 10.52 25.72
CA ILE A 36 8.72 9.17 25.92
C ILE A 36 7.65 8.94 24.87
N VAL A 37 7.74 7.82 24.17
CA VAL A 37 6.70 7.36 23.25
C VAL A 37 5.92 6.25 23.93
N HIS A 38 4.63 6.47 24.12
CA HIS A 38 3.69 5.52 24.69
C HIS A 38 2.92 4.85 23.55
N ALA A 39 2.97 3.52 23.46
CA ALA A 39 2.12 2.76 22.56
C ALA A 39 0.75 2.51 23.24
N ASN A 40 -0.33 2.60 22.47
CA ASN A 40 -1.72 2.45 22.93
C ASN A 40 -2.04 3.34 24.16
N PRO A 41 -1.85 4.66 24.06
CA PRO A 41 -2.04 5.58 25.17
C PRO A 41 -3.47 5.56 25.69
N SER A 42 -3.62 5.41 27.00
CA SER A 42 -4.87 5.58 27.73
C SER A 42 -5.36 7.03 27.67
N LYS A 43 -6.57 7.29 28.17
CA LYS A 43 -7.13 8.66 28.23
C LYS A 43 -6.33 9.60 29.15
N ASP A 44 -5.57 9.03 30.09
CA ASP A 44 -4.80 9.79 31.09
C ASP A 44 -3.35 10.04 30.63
N ASP A 45 -2.92 9.42 29.52
CA ASP A 45 -1.61 9.65 28.95
C ASP A 45 -1.55 11.03 28.26
N ASN A 46 -0.52 11.78 28.61
CA ASN A 46 -0.24 13.11 28.07
C ASN A 46 0.58 13.01 26.78
N GLY A 47 0.58 14.09 26.01
CA GLY A 47 1.44 14.23 24.84
C GLY A 47 0.69 14.36 23.52
N ILE A 48 1.47 14.47 22.44
CA ILE A 48 0.93 14.59 21.08
C ILE A 48 0.62 13.20 20.57
N ARG A 49 -0.65 12.97 20.20
CA ARG A 49 -1.13 11.70 19.65
C ARG A 49 -0.86 11.62 18.15
N PHE A 50 -0.44 10.45 17.70
CA PHE A 50 -0.23 10.14 16.29
C PHE A 50 -0.55 8.66 16.03
N TYR A 51 -0.71 8.31 14.76
CA TYR A 51 -1.07 6.96 14.34
C TYR A 51 -0.05 6.45 13.33
N ARG A 52 0.13 5.12 13.29
CA ARG A 52 0.92 4.52 12.24
C ARG A 52 0.17 4.58 10.90
N PRO A 53 0.83 4.95 9.79
CA PRO A 53 0.22 4.88 8.47
C PRO A 53 -0.01 3.42 8.06
N LYS A 54 -1.22 3.13 7.60
CA LYS A 54 -1.62 1.83 7.04
C LYS A 54 -2.02 1.99 5.58
N PRO A 55 -1.51 1.13 4.68
CA PRO A 55 -1.83 1.19 3.27
C PRO A 55 -3.22 0.64 2.97
N TYR A 56 -3.95 1.33 2.10
CA TYR A 56 -5.24 0.94 1.53
C TYR A 56 -5.18 1.03 0.02
N LEU A 57 -5.83 0.11 -0.68
CA LEU A 57 -6.12 0.30 -2.09
C LEU A 57 -7.35 1.20 -2.22
N LYS A 58 -7.19 2.32 -2.92
CA LYS A 58 -8.28 3.23 -3.25
C LYS A 58 -8.70 2.96 -4.69
N ILE A 59 -9.97 2.65 -4.88
CA ILE A 59 -10.57 2.44 -6.20
C ILE A 59 -11.53 3.59 -6.47
N GLU A 60 -11.27 4.30 -7.57
CA GLU A 60 -12.05 5.44 -8.03
C GLU A 60 -12.47 5.24 -9.49
N PRO A 61 -13.55 5.89 -9.96
CA PRO A 61 -13.85 5.93 -11.38
C PRO A 61 -12.65 6.48 -12.16
N ALA A 62 -12.35 5.88 -13.31
CA ALA A 62 -11.30 6.40 -14.17
C ALA A 62 -11.76 7.69 -14.86
N GLU A 63 -10.90 8.70 -14.87
CA GLU A 63 -11.12 9.96 -15.57
C GLU A 63 -10.06 10.14 -16.66
N VAL A 64 -10.50 10.62 -17.82
CA VAL A 64 -9.61 11.03 -18.92
C VAL A 64 -9.79 12.53 -19.15
N ALA A 65 -8.67 13.23 -19.28
CA ALA A 65 -8.68 14.63 -19.66
C ALA A 65 -9.16 14.75 -21.11
N VAL A 66 -10.35 15.33 -21.30
CA VAL A 66 -10.87 15.65 -22.64
C VAL A 66 -10.27 16.98 -23.08
N ASP A 67 -10.15 17.93 -22.15
CA ASP A 67 -9.54 19.24 -22.35
C ASP A 67 -8.73 19.65 -21.12
N LYS A 68 -7.99 20.78 -21.20
CA LYS A 68 -7.23 21.35 -20.07
C LYS A 68 -8.08 21.68 -18.84
N THR A 69 -9.40 21.81 -19.01
CA THR A 69 -10.34 22.25 -17.96
C THR A 69 -11.43 21.22 -17.65
N ARG A 70 -11.45 20.09 -18.35
CA ARG A 70 -12.54 19.12 -18.23
C ARG A 70 -12.02 17.69 -18.29
N THR A 71 -12.40 16.90 -17.30
CA THR A 71 -12.28 15.45 -17.30
C THR A 71 -13.63 14.82 -17.61
N GLU A 72 -13.61 13.66 -18.25
CA GLU A 72 -14.78 12.81 -18.42
C GLU A 72 -14.52 11.43 -17.84
N LEU A 73 -15.56 10.85 -17.26
CA LEU A 73 -15.53 9.51 -16.71
C LEU A 73 -15.46 8.50 -17.86
N VAL A 74 -14.55 7.54 -17.76
CA VAL A 74 -14.46 6.44 -18.72
C VAL A 74 -15.33 5.28 -18.21
N PRO A 75 -16.43 4.92 -18.89
CA PRO A 75 -17.25 3.81 -18.48
C PRO A 75 -16.46 2.51 -18.38
N SER A 76 -16.76 1.69 -17.37
CA SER A 76 -16.12 0.38 -17.14
C SER A 76 -14.61 0.42 -16.88
N MET A 77 -14.05 1.58 -16.54
CA MET A 77 -12.66 1.73 -16.13
C MET A 77 -12.59 2.31 -14.72
N VAL A 78 -11.64 1.82 -13.92
CA VAL A 78 -11.36 2.34 -12.57
C VAL A 78 -9.89 2.66 -12.43
N LYS A 79 -9.60 3.76 -11.72
CA LYS A 79 -8.27 4.12 -11.25
C LYS A 79 -8.06 3.45 -9.90
N ILE A 80 -6.98 2.67 -9.80
CA ILE A 80 -6.51 2.10 -8.55
C ILE A 80 -5.32 2.92 -8.11
N SER A 81 -5.30 3.37 -6.87
CA SER A 81 -4.16 4.04 -6.25
C SER A 81 -3.92 3.52 -4.83
N LEU A 82 -2.72 3.78 -4.32
CA LEU A 82 -2.38 3.48 -2.93
C LEU A 82 -2.66 4.73 -2.07
N ALA A 83 -3.39 4.57 -0.98
CA ALA A 83 -3.63 5.61 0.01
C ALA A 83 -3.16 5.16 1.38
N TYR A 84 -2.45 6.03 2.10
CA TYR A 84 -2.03 5.77 3.48
C TYR A 84 -2.95 6.51 4.43
N LEU A 85 -3.59 5.78 5.35
CA LEU A 85 -4.53 6.32 6.32
C LEU A 85 -4.12 5.91 7.74
N PRO A 86 -4.57 6.62 8.80
CA PRO A 86 -4.31 6.26 10.18
C PRO A 86 -4.76 4.83 10.50
N ASP A 87 -3.90 4.05 11.15
CA ASP A 87 -4.28 2.83 11.84
C ASP A 87 -4.67 3.15 13.29
N PHE A 88 -5.98 3.22 13.56
CA PHE A 88 -6.48 3.47 14.92
C PHE A 88 -6.19 2.34 15.91
N SER A 89 -5.77 1.16 15.45
CA SER A 89 -5.30 0.09 16.33
C SER A 89 -3.85 0.27 16.77
N GLU A 90 -3.11 1.16 16.12
CA GLU A 90 -1.71 1.49 16.43
C GLU A 90 -1.59 3.00 16.73
N GLU A 91 -2.26 3.45 17.80
CA GLU A 91 -2.15 4.80 18.35
C GLU A 91 -0.90 4.94 19.24
N TYR A 92 -0.23 6.08 19.15
CA TYR A 92 0.93 6.42 19.97
C TYR A 92 0.78 7.84 20.55
N ALA A 93 1.41 8.10 21.70
CA ALA A 93 1.54 9.44 22.27
C ALA A 93 3.00 9.79 22.54
N ILE A 94 3.40 11.02 22.19
CA ILE A 94 4.72 11.58 22.48
C ILE A 94 4.62 12.52 23.68
N ASP A 95 5.07 12.07 24.85
CA ASP A 95 5.22 12.90 26.05
C ASP A 95 6.62 13.54 26.04
N VAL A 96 6.66 14.88 25.97
CA VAL A 96 7.91 15.66 26.00
C VAL A 96 8.01 16.34 27.36
N ARG A 97 9.04 15.95 28.12
CA ARG A 97 9.39 16.59 29.40
C ARG A 97 10.66 17.40 29.21
N THR A 98 10.58 18.70 29.42
CA THR A 98 11.68 19.65 29.19
C THR A 98 12.73 19.69 30.31
N GLY A 99 12.46 19.07 31.46
CA GLY A 99 13.43 19.01 32.57
C GLY A 99 13.83 20.39 33.13
N CYS A 100 15.01 20.48 33.74
CA CYS A 100 15.61 21.75 34.19
C CYS A 100 16.47 22.33 33.07
N GLY A 101 15.82 22.84 32.02
CA GLY A 101 16.46 23.43 30.84
C GLY A 101 15.43 23.81 29.78
N THR A 102 15.89 24.44 28.70
CA THR A 102 15.10 24.63 27.49
C THR A 102 15.31 23.45 26.57
N ALA A 103 14.27 22.65 26.32
CA ALA A 103 14.29 21.63 25.28
C ALA A 103 13.36 22.09 24.15
N ASN A 104 13.92 22.31 22.97
CA ASN A 104 13.17 22.64 21.77
C ASN A 104 12.91 21.35 21.00
N VAL A 105 11.75 20.75 21.21
CA VAL A 105 11.32 19.55 20.48
C VAL A 105 10.30 19.96 19.42
N GLY A 106 10.72 19.93 18.16
CA GLY A 106 9.85 20.07 17.00
C GLY A 106 9.23 18.73 16.65
N ILE A 107 7.91 18.63 16.74
CA ILE A 107 7.16 17.45 16.26
C ILE A 107 6.37 17.89 15.04
N LYS A 108 6.62 17.25 13.91
CA LYS A 108 5.90 17.51 12.66
C LYS A 108 4.99 16.32 12.35
N LEU A 109 3.70 16.64 12.30
CA LEU A 109 2.69 15.72 11.82
C LEU A 109 2.28 16.13 10.40
N GLU A 110 2.26 15.17 9.49
CA GLU A 110 1.60 15.31 8.20
C GLU A 110 0.12 14.97 8.38
N ASP A 111 -0.75 15.79 7.78
CA ASP A 111 -2.21 15.70 7.89
C ASP A 111 -2.76 15.66 9.33
N GLY A 112 -1.97 16.08 10.31
CA GLY A 112 -2.36 16.12 11.73
C GLY A 112 -2.36 14.77 12.47
N TRP A 113 -1.91 13.69 11.82
CA TRP A 113 -1.94 12.35 12.43
C TRP A 113 -0.71 11.49 12.14
N ASN A 114 0.00 11.71 11.02
CA ASN A 114 1.14 10.91 10.60
C ASN A 114 2.44 11.57 11.08
N LEU A 115 3.17 10.93 11.98
CA LEU A 115 4.45 11.45 12.45
C LEU A 115 5.51 11.34 11.34
N THR A 116 5.93 12.49 10.80
CA THR A 116 6.95 12.55 9.74
C THR A 116 8.31 12.99 10.26
N GLU A 117 8.36 13.79 11.32
CA GLU A 117 9.62 14.28 11.88
C GLU A 117 9.53 14.54 13.39
N ILE A 118 10.62 14.20 14.10
CA ILE A 118 10.91 14.68 15.45
C ILE A 118 12.29 15.35 15.39
N SER A 119 12.31 16.67 15.45
CA SER A 119 13.53 17.48 15.58
C SER A 119 13.75 17.79 17.06
N GLN A 120 14.95 17.60 17.60
CA GLN A 120 15.28 17.99 18.98
C GLN A 120 16.55 18.84 18.97
N ASP A 121 16.40 20.13 19.27
CA ASP A 121 17.52 20.99 19.61
C ASP A 121 17.69 20.97 21.13
N LEU A 122 18.59 20.10 21.58
CA LEU A 122 19.07 20.07 22.97
C LEU A 122 20.33 20.94 23.03
N ASP A 123 20.31 21.98 23.87
CA ASP A 123 21.48 22.84 24.09
C ASP A 123 22.69 21.98 24.49
N SER A 124 23.71 22.05 23.64
CA SER A 124 24.77 21.07 23.46
C SER A 124 25.90 21.23 24.47
N GLN A 125 25.81 20.54 25.61
CA GLN A 125 26.99 20.22 26.42
C GLN A 125 27.11 18.74 26.80
N THR A 126 26.32 17.85 26.21
CA THR A 126 26.50 16.40 26.38
C THR A 126 26.27 15.71 25.02
N ASP A 127 27.35 15.55 24.26
CA ASP A 127 27.40 15.00 22.89
C ASP A 127 27.03 13.50 22.77
N GLU A 128 26.50 12.90 23.84
CA GLU A 128 26.35 11.45 23.96
C GLU A 128 24.91 10.95 23.73
N ASN A 129 23.90 11.83 23.61
CA ASN A 129 22.47 11.42 23.61
C ASN A 129 21.78 11.40 22.23
N ILE A 130 22.46 11.83 21.16
CA ILE A 130 21.88 11.87 19.80
C ILE A 130 21.71 10.44 19.22
N GLU A 131 22.56 9.48 19.59
CA GLU A 131 22.49 8.10 19.06
C GLU A 131 21.26 7.32 19.54
N ALA A 132 20.76 7.57 20.76
CA ALA A 132 19.68 6.81 21.37
C ALA A 132 18.30 7.02 20.71
N ILE A 133 18.08 8.19 20.09
CA ILE A 133 16.81 8.54 19.44
C ILE A 133 16.74 7.92 18.03
N SER A 134 17.88 7.82 17.33
CA SER A 134 17.96 7.09 16.05
C SER A 134 17.64 5.59 16.20
N GLY A 135 17.95 5.03 17.38
CA GLY A 135 17.61 3.65 17.75
C GLY A 135 16.13 3.44 18.02
N LEU A 136 15.41 4.43 18.55
CA LEU A 136 13.98 4.32 18.85
C LEU A 136 13.12 4.31 17.58
N VAL A 137 13.48 5.12 16.57
CA VAL A 137 12.84 5.10 15.24
C VAL A 137 13.06 3.77 14.52
N LYS A 138 14.22 3.11 14.74
CA LYS A 138 14.51 1.78 14.19
C LYS A 138 13.88 0.64 14.99
N ALA A 139 13.77 0.76 16.30
CA ALA A 139 13.26 -0.30 17.18
C ALA A 139 11.74 -0.48 17.11
N VAL A 140 10.98 0.57 16.78
CA VAL A 140 9.54 0.48 16.50
C VAL A 140 9.27 0.04 15.03
N GLY A 141 10.31 0.07 14.18
CA GLY A 141 10.25 -0.17 12.73
C GLY A 141 10.79 -1.53 12.26
N GLY A 142 10.60 -2.60 13.02
CA GLY A 142 10.94 -3.96 12.58
C GLY A 142 10.10 -4.41 11.38
N ILE A 143 10.60 -4.14 10.17
CA ILE A 143 10.08 -4.55 8.85
C ILE A 143 8.71 -3.94 8.49
N VAL A 144 8.66 -2.61 8.41
CA VAL A 144 7.67 -1.86 7.60
C VAL A 144 8.44 -0.65 7.03
N PRO A 145 8.34 -0.33 5.72
CA PRO A 145 9.08 0.80 5.15
C PRO A 145 8.71 2.08 5.90
N THR A 146 9.67 2.63 6.62
CA THR A 146 9.57 3.94 7.24
C THR A 146 9.53 4.95 6.10
N ALA A 147 8.42 5.70 5.96
CA ALA A 147 8.26 6.83 5.05
C ALA A 147 9.12 8.05 5.47
N ALA A 148 10.33 7.82 5.95
CA ALA A 148 11.28 8.83 6.44
C ALA A 148 12.32 9.25 5.39
N ALA A 149 12.09 8.89 4.13
CA ALA A 149 12.71 9.56 3.00
C ALA A 149 11.57 10.01 2.09
N SER A 150 11.28 11.30 2.12
CA SER A 150 10.39 11.99 1.20
C SER A 150 10.98 12.04 -0.20
N ASP A 151 11.28 10.88 -0.79
CA ASP A 151 10.91 10.69 -2.19
C ASP A 151 9.42 10.41 -2.11
N ALA A 152 8.59 11.39 -2.49
CA ALA A 152 7.15 11.27 -2.55
C ALA A 152 6.81 9.85 -3.00
N ALA A 153 6.23 9.05 -2.09
CA ALA A 153 5.91 7.65 -2.36
C ALA A 153 5.23 7.67 -3.72
N ALA A 154 5.91 7.11 -4.73
CA ALA A 154 5.52 7.32 -6.12
C ALA A 154 4.02 7.05 -6.19
N ASP A 155 3.25 8.00 -6.74
CA ASP A 155 1.80 7.85 -6.87
C ASP A 155 1.56 6.70 -7.86
N ILE A 156 1.64 5.47 -7.34
CA ILE A 156 1.43 4.25 -8.08
C ILE A 156 -0.06 4.20 -8.27
N SER A 157 -0.48 4.76 -9.40
CA SER A 157 -1.83 4.65 -9.88
C SER A 157 -1.85 4.04 -11.27
N PHE A 158 -2.82 3.16 -11.48
CA PHE A 158 -3.02 2.50 -12.76
C PHE A 158 -4.52 2.34 -13.01
N THR A 159 -4.88 2.42 -14.29
CA THR A 159 -6.27 2.35 -14.71
C THR A 159 -6.52 0.99 -15.35
N VAL A 160 -7.56 0.29 -14.91
CA VAL A 160 -7.91 -1.03 -15.43
C VAL A 160 -9.38 -1.10 -15.81
N PRO A 161 -9.75 -1.93 -16.80
CA PRO A 161 -11.14 -2.26 -17.02
C PRO A 161 -11.66 -2.99 -15.79
N SER A 162 -12.89 -2.69 -15.39
CA SER A 162 -13.52 -3.34 -14.24
C SER A 162 -15.00 -3.60 -14.45
N ARG A 163 -15.49 -4.62 -13.74
CA ARG A 163 -16.91 -4.95 -13.66
C ARG A 163 -17.26 -5.36 -12.25
N ASN A 164 -18.35 -4.81 -11.73
CA ASN A 164 -18.87 -5.09 -10.38
C ASN A 164 -17.86 -4.84 -9.25
N VAL A 165 -16.91 -3.91 -9.42
CA VAL A 165 -15.97 -3.53 -8.37
C VAL A 165 -16.51 -2.30 -7.64
N PRO A 166 -16.83 -2.40 -6.33
CA PRO A 166 -17.24 -1.25 -5.55
C PRO A 166 -16.18 -0.14 -5.52
N ILE A 167 -16.61 1.11 -5.68
CA ILE A 167 -15.74 2.27 -5.52
C ILE A 167 -15.52 2.51 -4.02
N GLY A 168 -14.28 2.85 -3.62
CA GLY A 168 -13.92 3.14 -2.23
C GLY A 168 -12.57 2.53 -1.83
N PHE A 169 -12.37 2.39 -0.53
CA PHE A 169 -11.16 1.82 0.04
C PHE A 169 -11.27 0.31 0.25
N TYR A 170 -10.12 -0.33 0.14
CA TYR A 170 -9.92 -1.74 0.35
C TYR A 170 -8.72 -1.98 1.26
N GLU A 171 -8.92 -2.82 2.24
CA GLU A 171 -7.89 -3.21 3.20
C GLU A 171 -7.32 -4.58 2.83
N SER A 172 -6.00 -4.71 2.83
CA SER A 172 -5.34 -6.00 2.61
C SER A 172 -5.64 -6.98 3.76
N VAL A 173 -6.11 -8.18 3.43
CA VAL A 173 -6.33 -9.25 4.40
C VAL A 173 -5.10 -10.15 4.44
N VAL A 174 -4.29 -10.00 5.49
CA VAL A 174 -3.07 -10.78 5.69
C VAL A 174 -3.29 -11.79 6.81
N GLY A 175 -3.04 -13.06 6.53
CA GLY A 175 -3.14 -14.17 7.49
C GLY A 175 -1.81 -14.93 7.58
N ARG A 176 -1.76 -15.98 8.40
CA ARG A 176 -0.65 -16.93 8.44
C ARG A 176 -1.09 -18.26 7.84
N ASP A 177 -0.23 -18.87 7.03
CA ASP A 177 -0.47 -20.22 6.51
C ASP A 177 -0.20 -21.31 7.58
N GLY A 178 -0.38 -22.58 7.23
CA GLY A 178 -0.13 -23.72 8.12
C GLY A 178 1.33 -23.86 8.60
N HIS A 179 2.27 -23.12 8.01
CA HIS A 179 3.67 -23.04 8.42
C HIS A 179 3.98 -21.76 9.22
N GLY A 180 2.97 -20.93 9.51
CA GLY A 180 3.13 -19.66 10.21
C GLY A 180 3.61 -18.50 9.34
N CYS A 181 3.78 -18.70 8.03
CA CYS A 181 4.24 -17.66 7.11
C CYS A 181 3.10 -16.69 6.78
N LYS A 182 3.37 -15.37 6.82
CA LYS A 182 2.39 -14.35 6.44
C LYS A 182 2.09 -14.44 4.94
N ARG A 183 0.81 -14.45 4.58
CA ARG A 183 0.33 -14.40 3.18
C ARG A 183 -0.79 -13.40 3.03
N LEU A 184 -0.83 -12.74 1.87
CA LEU A 184 -1.98 -11.95 1.44
C LEU A 184 -3.07 -12.90 0.92
N TYR A 185 -4.25 -12.87 1.55
CA TYR A 185 -5.39 -13.69 1.17
C TYR A 185 -6.38 -12.95 0.26
N GLY A 186 -6.34 -11.61 0.26
CA GLY A 186 -7.21 -10.81 -0.57
C GLY A 186 -7.35 -9.39 -0.04
N PHE A 187 -8.46 -8.75 -0.43
CA PHE A 187 -8.77 -7.37 -0.07
C PHE A 187 -10.22 -7.27 0.39
N ARG A 188 -10.44 -6.72 1.59
CA ARG A 188 -11.76 -6.46 2.14
C ARG A 188 -12.19 -5.05 1.75
N TYR A 189 -13.37 -4.91 1.16
CA TYR A 189 -13.98 -3.60 0.91
C TYR A 189 -14.39 -2.94 2.24
N VAL A 190 -13.95 -1.70 2.47
CA VAL A 190 -14.26 -0.93 3.68
C VAL A 190 -15.09 0.33 3.40
N GLY A 191 -15.46 0.58 2.13
CA GLY A 191 -16.27 1.74 1.76
C GLY A 191 -15.49 3.04 1.63
N PHE A 192 -16.20 4.17 1.67
CA PHE A 192 -15.60 5.52 1.60
C PHE A 192 -15.22 6.08 2.98
N LEU A 193 -15.66 5.40 4.04
CA LEU A 193 -15.37 5.74 5.42
C LEU A 193 -14.62 4.56 6.05
N PRO A 194 -13.30 4.43 5.82
CA PRO A 194 -12.51 3.41 6.50
C PRO A 194 -12.50 3.60 8.03
N TYR A 195 -13.09 4.69 8.52
CA TYR A 195 -13.17 5.09 9.92
C TYR A 195 -14.56 4.94 10.55
N ALA A 196 -15.59 4.44 9.85
CA ALA A 196 -16.88 4.16 10.50
C ALA A 196 -16.67 3.03 11.53
N GLY A 197 -16.86 3.19 12.84
CA GLY A 197 -17.89 3.92 13.58
C GLY A 197 -18.74 2.86 14.31
N CYS A 198 -18.33 2.50 15.54
CA CYS A 198 -18.94 1.51 16.46
C CYS A 198 -19.57 0.22 15.86
N PRO A 199 -18.87 -0.92 15.92
CA PRO A 199 -19.49 -2.17 16.35
C PRO A 199 -19.45 -2.23 17.89
N VAL A 200 -20.63 -2.33 18.53
CA VAL A 200 -20.77 -2.53 20.00
C VAL A 200 -20.19 -3.87 20.50
N ASP A 201 -19.76 -4.73 19.59
CA ASP A 201 -18.90 -5.89 19.82
C ASP A 201 -18.30 -6.27 18.47
N MET A 202 -17.06 -5.86 18.19
CA MET A 202 -16.16 -6.63 17.35
C MET A 202 -14.77 -6.43 17.94
N GLY A 203 -14.28 -7.46 18.62
CA GLY A 203 -12.92 -7.47 19.16
C GLY A 203 -11.92 -7.26 18.02
N GLY A 204 -10.88 -6.47 18.28
CA GLY A 204 -9.79 -6.30 17.34
C GLY A 204 -9.29 -7.64 16.81
N HIS A 205 -9.04 -7.71 15.50
CA HIS A 205 -8.61 -8.91 14.78
C HIS A 205 -9.47 -10.16 14.99
N GLU A 206 -10.80 -10.04 14.91
CA GLU A 206 -11.61 -11.23 14.65
C GLU A 206 -11.12 -11.89 13.36
N GLN A 207 -10.65 -13.12 13.54
CA GLN A 207 -10.06 -13.94 12.50
C GLN A 207 -11.20 -14.32 11.55
N ALA A 208 -11.31 -13.62 10.42
CA ALA A 208 -12.28 -14.00 9.40
C ALA A 208 -11.89 -15.37 8.84
N CYS A 209 -12.71 -16.38 9.12
CA CYS A 209 -12.52 -17.73 8.58
C CYS A 209 -13.08 -17.78 7.16
N CYS A 210 -12.28 -18.30 6.21
CA CYS A 210 -12.81 -18.63 4.88
C CYS A 210 -13.97 -19.62 5.02
N GLY A 211 -15.15 -19.28 4.52
CA GLY A 211 -16.33 -20.15 4.54
C GLY A 211 -17.36 -19.87 5.65
N ASP A 212 -17.17 -18.82 6.46
CA ASP A 212 -18.28 -18.33 7.28
C ASP A 212 -19.32 -17.66 6.35
N GLY A 213 -20.44 -18.35 6.13
CA GLY A 213 -21.52 -17.88 5.26
C GLY A 213 -22.17 -16.57 5.73
N LEU A 214 -21.89 -16.13 6.96
CA LEU A 214 -22.39 -14.86 7.50
C LEU A 214 -21.49 -13.66 7.14
N GLN A 215 -20.21 -13.90 6.84
CA GLN A 215 -19.24 -12.87 6.47
C GLN A 215 -18.38 -13.33 5.29
N PRO A 216 -18.97 -13.46 4.08
CA PRO A 216 -18.22 -13.84 2.90
C PRO A 216 -17.06 -12.87 2.68
N LEU A 217 -15.85 -13.41 2.63
CA LEU A 217 -14.66 -12.68 2.23
C LEU A 217 -14.67 -12.56 0.71
N TYR A 218 -14.41 -11.35 0.23
CA TYR A 218 -14.27 -11.06 -1.18
C TYR A 218 -12.81 -10.74 -1.50
N GLY A 219 -12.44 -10.89 -2.76
CA GLY A 219 -11.15 -10.48 -3.29
C GLY A 219 -11.32 -9.77 -4.62
N LEU A 220 -10.30 -8.98 -4.97
CA LEU A 220 -10.13 -8.45 -6.30
C LEU A 220 -9.33 -9.46 -7.11
N THR A 221 -9.84 -9.83 -8.28
CA THR A 221 -9.13 -10.70 -9.24
C THR A 221 -9.31 -10.17 -10.65
N PHE A 222 -8.58 -10.74 -11.60
CA PHE A 222 -8.77 -10.48 -13.02
C PHE A 222 -9.48 -11.67 -13.67
N ASP A 223 -10.56 -11.39 -14.37
CA ASP A 223 -11.25 -12.32 -15.27
C ASP A 223 -11.16 -11.76 -16.69
N ASN A 224 -10.45 -12.47 -17.56
CA ASN A 224 -10.22 -12.06 -18.96
C ASN A 224 -9.72 -10.60 -19.11
N GLY A 225 -8.78 -10.19 -18.25
CA GLY A 225 -8.19 -8.84 -18.26
C GLY A 225 -9.09 -7.75 -17.66
N THR A 226 -10.29 -8.08 -17.19
CA THR A 226 -11.18 -7.18 -16.47
C THR A 226 -11.08 -7.45 -14.97
N MET A 227 -10.85 -6.42 -14.17
CA MET A 227 -10.87 -6.55 -12.72
C MET A 227 -12.31 -6.80 -12.23
N VAL A 228 -12.48 -7.84 -11.43
CA VAL A 228 -13.77 -8.22 -10.84
C VAL A 228 -13.63 -8.37 -9.34
N PHE A 229 -14.68 -8.00 -8.62
CA PHE A 229 -14.79 -8.23 -7.18
C PHE A 229 -15.66 -9.46 -6.95
N GLN A 230 -15.07 -10.51 -6.40
CA GLN A 230 -15.77 -11.80 -6.26
C GLN A 230 -15.43 -12.48 -4.93
N PRO A 231 -16.33 -13.36 -4.43
CA PRO A 231 -16.07 -14.16 -3.23
C PRO A 231 -14.77 -14.98 -3.33
N LEU A 232 -14.04 -15.12 -2.21
CA LEU A 232 -12.77 -15.86 -2.17
C LEU A 232 -12.94 -17.36 -2.47
N ASP A 233 -14.08 -17.96 -2.11
CA ASP A 233 -14.42 -19.35 -2.45
C ASP A 233 -14.58 -19.53 -3.96
N ALA A 234 -15.24 -18.57 -4.63
CA ALA A 234 -15.33 -18.54 -6.09
C ALA A 234 -13.94 -18.37 -6.75
N MET A 235 -13.05 -17.56 -6.16
CA MET A 235 -11.65 -17.45 -6.63
C MET A 235 -10.88 -18.76 -6.52
N ALA A 236 -11.12 -19.56 -5.47
CA ALA A 236 -10.43 -20.83 -5.29
C ALA A 236 -10.81 -21.88 -6.35
N THR A 237 -12.05 -21.82 -6.85
CA THR A 237 -12.56 -22.75 -7.87
C THR A 237 -12.41 -22.26 -9.30
N THR A 238 -12.26 -20.94 -9.50
CA THR A 238 -12.02 -20.38 -10.82
C THR A 238 -10.53 -20.56 -11.12
N PRO A 239 -10.14 -21.38 -12.12
CA PRO A 239 -8.74 -21.44 -12.51
C PRO A 239 -8.28 -20.02 -12.80
N ILE A 240 -7.08 -19.65 -12.35
CA ILE A 240 -6.42 -18.42 -12.76
C ILE A 240 -6.17 -18.59 -14.27
N GLY A 241 -7.21 -18.34 -15.06
CA GLY A 241 -7.15 -18.32 -16.51
C GLY A 241 -6.07 -17.33 -16.81
N MET A 242 -4.98 -17.84 -17.41
CA MET A 242 -3.69 -17.17 -17.60
C MET A 242 -3.93 -15.67 -17.63
N ALA A 243 -3.60 -14.99 -16.53
CA ALA A 243 -3.73 -13.55 -16.43
C ALA A 243 -2.89 -12.98 -17.57
N GLY A 244 -3.54 -12.76 -18.71
CA GLY A 244 -2.93 -12.21 -19.90
C GLY A 244 -2.31 -10.92 -19.43
N GLN A 245 -1.00 -10.79 -19.68
CA GLN A 245 -0.24 -9.61 -19.32
C GLN A 245 -1.09 -8.39 -19.61
N SER A 246 -1.47 -7.68 -18.55
CA SER A 246 -2.18 -6.41 -18.65
C SER A 246 -1.20 -5.44 -19.27
N VAL A 247 -1.19 -5.38 -20.60
CA VAL A 247 -0.49 -4.35 -21.35
C VAL A 247 -1.29 -3.07 -21.12
N LEU A 248 -0.65 -2.09 -20.46
CA LEU A 248 -1.19 -0.75 -20.27
C LEU A 248 -1.73 -0.19 -21.60
N PRO A 249 -2.92 0.46 -21.62
CA PRO A 249 -3.44 1.08 -22.82
C PRO A 249 -2.83 2.48 -22.97
N THR A 250 -1.57 2.59 -23.42
CA THR A 250 -1.04 3.88 -23.92
C THR A 250 0.14 3.79 -24.88
N ALA A 251 0.58 2.59 -25.28
CA ALA A 251 1.50 2.42 -26.39
C ALA A 251 0.71 1.84 -27.57
N ALA A 252 1.15 2.15 -28.80
CA ALA A 252 0.68 1.46 -30.01
C ALA A 252 0.58 -0.06 -29.73
N PRO A 253 -0.47 -0.75 -30.24
CA PRO A 253 -0.64 -2.18 -29.98
C PRO A 253 0.67 -2.89 -30.30
N ASP A 254 1.19 -3.67 -29.35
CA ASP A 254 2.34 -4.52 -29.60
C ASP A 254 1.94 -5.51 -30.70
N LEU A 255 2.39 -5.22 -31.92
CA LEU A 255 1.97 -5.92 -33.13
C LEU A 255 2.38 -7.40 -33.07
N GLN A 256 3.49 -7.71 -32.37
CA GLN A 256 3.93 -9.08 -32.18
C GLN A 256 2.96 -9.84 -31.26
N GLN A 257 2.55 -9.21 -30.17
CA GLN A 257 1.55 -9.79 -29.26
C GLN A 257 0.20 -9.98 -29.96
N LEU A 258 -0.23 -9.01 -30.77
CA LEU A 258 -1.47 -9.11 -31.55
C LEU A 258 -1.43 -10.29 -32.54
N ALA A 259 -0.29 -10.52 -33.20
CA ALA A 259 -0.09 -11.64 -34.11
C ALA A 259 -0.23 -12.99 -33.40
N ILE A 260 0.37 -13.12 -32.21
CA ILE A 260 0.33 -14.35 -31.40
C ILE A 260 -1.10 -14.63 -30.91
N GLU A 261 -1.79 -13.61 -30.39
CA GLU A 261 -3.17 -13.74 -29.91
C GLU A 261 -4.12 -14.14 -31.03
N LEU A 262 -4.05 -13.46 -32.18
CA LEU A 262 -4.90 -13.76 -33.33
C LEU A 262 -4.64 -15.16 -33.88
N ARG A 263 -3.37 -15.56 -34.03
CA ARG A 263 -3.01 -16.92 -34.46
C ARG A 263 -3.59 -17.97 -33.52
N SER A 264 -3.45 -17.75 -32.22
CA SER A 264 -3.95 -18.68 -31.19
C SER A 264 -5.48 -18.80 -31.22
N ALA A 265 -6.19 -17.69 -31.48
CA ALA A 265 -7.64 -17.68 -31.61
C ALA A 265 -8.10 -18.45 -32.87
N LEU A 266 -7.46 -18.21 -34.01
CA LEU A 266 -7.82 -18.85 -35.28
C LEU A 266 -7.47 -20.34 -35.32
N TYR A 267 -6.35 -20.74 -34.72
CA TYR A 267 -5.87 -22.13 -34.75
C TYR A 267 -6.84 -23.14 -34.11
N ARG A 268 -7.70 -22.67 -33.20
CA ARG A 268 -8.71 -23.51 -32.53
C ARG A 268 -9.72 -24.10 -33.52
N ASP A 269 -10.20 -23.26 -34.43
CA ASP A 269 -11.25 -23.63 -35.40
C ASP A 269 -10.67 -23.93 -36.79
N TYR A 270 -9.46 -23.42 -37.07
CA TYR A 270 -8.77 -23.57 -38.34
C TYR A 270 -7.30 -24.02 -38.13
N PRO A 271 -7.05 -25.32 -37.88
CA PRO A 271 -5.72 -25.85 -37.62
C PRO A 271 -4.73 -25.70 -38.78
N ALA A 272 -5.26 -25.43 -39.99
CA ALA A 272 -4.49 -25.18 -41.20
C ALA A 272 -3.91 -23.75 -41.28
N VAL A 273 -4.26 -22.85 -40.34
CA VAL A 273 -3.69 -21.50 -40.30
C VAL A 273 -2.18 -21.57 -40.02
N GLY A 274 -1.41 -21.04 -40.96
CA GLY A 274 0.05 -21.00 -40.90
C GLY A 274 0.57 -19.81 -40.10
N GLU A 275 1.46 -19.03 -40.74
CA GLU A 275 2.01 -17.81 -40.13
C GLU A 275 1.00 -16.67 -40.16
N VAL A 276 0.97 -15.89 -39.08
CA VAL A 276 0.21 -14.64 -38.99
C VAL A 276 1.22 -13.51 -38.79
N HIS A 277 1.24 -12.58 -39.74
CA HIS A 277 2.08 -11.40 -39.68
C HIS A 277 1.20 -10.16 -39.46
N VAL A 278 1.64 -9.26 -38.59
CA VAL A 278 0.93 -8.03 -38.28
C VAL A 278 1.90 -6.87 -38.41
N GLU A 279 1.54 -5.91 -39.25
CA GLU A 279 2.30 -4.69 -39.49
C GLU A 279 1.39 -3.46 -39.38
N GLN A 280 1.97 -2.28 -39.14
CA GLN A 280 1.23 -1.02 -39.15
C GLN A 280 1.66 -0.20 -40.35
N VAL A 281 0.72 0.07 -41.27
CA VAL A 281 0.96 0.82 -42.50
C VAL A 281 0.06 2.05 -42.49
N SER A 282 0.66 3.24 -42.48
CA SER A 282 -0.07 4.52 -42.50
C SER A 282 -1.14 4.66 -41.41
N GLY A 283 -0.88 4.14 -40.21
CA GLY A 283 -1.80 4.18 -39.08
C GLY A 283 -2.86 3.07 -39.07
N ARG A 284 -2.90 2.22 -40.10
CA ARG A 284 -3.80 1.05 -40.19
C ARG A 284 -3.06 -0.24 -39.89
N VAL A 285 -3.68 -1.15 -39.14
CA VAL A 285 -3.11 -2.47 -38.84
C VAL A 285 -3.38 -3.41 -40.01
N VAL A 286 -2.34 -3.87 -40.70
CA VAL A 286 -2.46 -4.84 -41.78
C VAL A 286 -2.07 -6.21 -41.24
N VAL A 287 -2.98 -7.17 -41.35
CA VAL A 287 -2.79 -8.55 -40.89
C VAL A 287 -2.70 -9.45 -42.12
N GLN A 288 -1.61 -10.20 -42.23
CA GLN A 288 -1.40 -11.18 -43.30
C GLN A 288 -1.46 -12.59 -42.70
N ILE A 289 -2.32 -13.46 -43.25
CA ILE A 289 -2.57 -14.81 -42.73
C ILE A 289 -2.24 -15.84 -43.81
N GLY A 290 -1.25 -16.70 -43.54
CA GLY A 290 -0.88 -17.82 -44.40
C GLY A 290 -1.84 -19.00 -44.32
N LEU A 291 -2.26 -19.51 -45.47
CA LEU A 291 -3.09 -20.71 -45.59
C LEU A 291 -2.58 -21.66 -46.69
N PRO A 292 -2.67 -22.98 -46.47
CA PRO A 292 -2.26 -23.97 -47.46
C PRO A 292 -3.26 -24.10 -48.62
N GLU A 293 -4.55 -23.84 -48.38
CA GLU A 293 -5.63 -24.04 -49.37
C GLU A 293 -6.57 -22.84 -49.46
N GLU A 294 -6.96 -22.48 -50.70
CA GLU A 294 -7.84 -21.34 -50.99
C GLU A 294 -9.25 -21.50 -50.40
N ALA A 295 -9.75 -22.74 -50.29
CA ALA A 295 -11.09 -23.03 -49.79
C ALA A 295 -11.31 -22.57 -48.34
N ALA A 296 -10.25 -22.45 -47.55
CA ALA A 296 -10.30 -21.96 -46.17
C ALA A 296 -10.18 -20.43 -46.05
N ALA A 297 -9.88 -19.70 -47.13
CA ALA A 297 -9.57 -18.27 -47.06
C ALA A 297 -10.73 -17.41 -46.53
N LEU A 298 -11.93 -17.59 -47.09
CA LEU A 298 -13.12 -16.83 -46.69
C LEU A 298 -13.54 -17.01 -45.22
N PRO A 299 -13.71 -18.25 -44.69
CA PRO A 299 -14.11 -18.42 -43.29
C PRO A 299 -13.04 -17.96 -42.31
N VAL A 300 -11.76 -18.13 -42.62
CA VAL A 300 -10.65 -17.64 -41.79
C VAL A 300 -10.59 -16.12 -41.78
N GLN A 301 -10.75 -15.49 -42.95
CA GLN A 301 -10.78 -14.03 -43.05
C GLN A 301 -11.93 -13.45 -42.22
N ALA A 302 -13.14 -13.99 -42.34
CA ALA A 302 -14.30 -13.52 -41.57
C ALA A 302 -14.10 -13.67 -40.06
N ALA A 303 -13.53 -14.80 -39.60
CA ALA A 303 -13.22 -15.02 -38.20
C ALA A 303 -12.15 -14.04 -37.68
N ALA A 304 -11.12 -13.76 -38.49
CA ALA A 304 -10.08 -12.81 -38.15
C ALA A 304 -10.62 -11.38 -38.04
N GLU A 305 -11.45 -10.95 -39.01
CA GLU A 305 -12.09 -9.64 -39.00
C GLU A 305 -13.00 -9.46 -37.77
N GLN A 306 -13.79 -10.48 -37.42
CA GLN A 306 -14.64 -10.44 -36.23
C GLN A 306 -13.82 -10.32 -34.95
N TRP A 307 -12.73 -11.08 -34.83
CA TRP A 307 -11.84 -11.02 -33.67
C TRP A 307 -11.15 -9.65 -33.55
N LEU A 308 -10.63 -9.12 -34.66
CA LEU A 308 -9.99 -7.79 -34.71
C LEU A 308 -10.98 -6.67 -34.40
N LEU A 309 -12.23 -6.78 -34.85
CA LEU A 309 -13.28 -5.82 -34.53
C LEU A 309 -13.56 -5.76 -33.03
N GLN A 310 -13.62 -6.92 -32.36
CA GLN A 310 -13.80 -6.99 -30.91
C GLN A 310 -12.60 -6.41 -30.13
N ARG A 311 -11.39 -6.58 -30.66
CA ARG A 311 -10.15 -6.18 -29.97
C ARG A 311 -9.77 -4.72 -30.19
N ILE A 312 -9.93 -4.21 -31.41
CA ILE A 312 -9.48 -2.88 -31.84
C ILE A 312 -10.64 -1.86 -31.88
N GLY A 313 -11.89 -2.32 -31.99
CA GLY A 313 -13.09 -1.49 -31.82
C GLY A 313 -13.51 -0.66 -33.04
N ALA A 314 -12.74 -0.64 -34.14
CA ALA A 314 -13.09 0.10 -35.36
C ALA A 314 -12.74 -0.70 -36.65
N THR A 315 -13.71 -0.82 -37.57
CA THR A 315 -13.54 -1.50 -38.87
C THR A 315 -12.50 -0.84 -39.76
N ASP A 316 -12.34 0.47 -39.63
CA ASP A 316 -11.42 1.25 -40.47
C ASP A 316 -9.97 1.18 -39.96
N GLY A 317 -9.77 0.61 -38.76
CA GLY A 317 -8.48 0.50 -38.09
C GLY A 317 -7.60 -0.65 -38.59
N PHE A 318 -8.15 -1.60 -39.36
CA PHE A 318 -7.40 -2.77 -39.80
C PHE A 318 -7.77 -3.24 -41.22
N GLU A 319 -6.91 -4.09 -41.80
CA GLU A 319 -7.09 -4.77 -43.08
C GLU A 319 -6.56 -6.21 -42.95
N VAL A 320 -7.34 -7.21 -43.36
CA VAL A 320 -6.92 -8.62 -43.35
C VAL A 320 -6.61 -9.07 -44.78
N ARG A 321 -5.43 -9.67 -44.98
CA ARG A 321 -4.95 -10.21 -46.25
C ARG A 321 -4.67 -11.70 -46.10
N MET A 322 -5.17 -12.49 -47.04
CA MET A 322 -4.92 -13.93 -47.07
C MET A 322 -3.76 -14.23 -48.03
N LEU A 323 -2.77 -15.00 -47.55
CA LEU A 323 -1.66 -15.52 -48.35
C LEU A 323 -1.90 -17.01 -48.59
N VAL A 324 -2.40 -17.35 -49.77
CA VAL A 324 -2.69 -18.75 -50.13
C VAL A 324 -1.47 -19.38 -50.80
N GLY A 325 -1.09 -20.58 -50.36
CA GLY A 325 0.06 -21.31 -50.89
C GLY A 325 1.41 -20.91 -50.28
N ALA A 326 1.37 -20.25 -49.12
CA ALA A 326 2.53 -19.93 -48.29
C ALA A 326 2.91 -21.08 -47.35
#